data_AF-A0A9D7CSG1-F1
#
_entry.id   AF-A0A9D7CSG1-F1
#
_cell.length_a   1.000
_cell.length_b   1.000
_cell.length_c   1.000
_cell.angle_alpha   90.00
_cell.angle_beta   90.00
_cell.angle_gamma   90.00
#
_symmetry.space_group_name_H-M   'P 1'
#
loop_
_entity.id
_entity.type
_entity.pdbx_description
1 polymer ?
#
loop_
_entity_poly.entity_id
_entity_poly.type
_entity_poly.pdbx_seq_one_letter_code
_entity_poly.pdbx_strand_id
1 'polypeptide(L)'
;MMSRSLPRCLWTCRLALLFSLAVTSCSSREGEGDQPPPAGSNPLGAGSRLRDLQTPANAGKDVFATAATILAVDLFDETGDGKSRGTIYVQDFGSQEPLSGISLFDATLVPASLRVAPGDVVDLRGEYAEVTQLGTFKFPQGFLPQLVKPITVFRFEAAPAVPREIDLADLEDFNVGRKWIGMLVSVRDVFAASAVIDEPSGRASVTLAKKLPGAVLTTSPTITNELSPLPKGAVSNGARFDSITGIVTFFSSLHIAPRNAADLVRGG
;
A
#
# COMPACT_ATOMS: atom_id res chain seq x y z
N MET A 1 50.91 92.05 7.89
CA MET A 1 51.62 92.29 6.61
C MET A 1 52.75 91.26 6.54
N MET A 2 52.95 90.61 5.38
CA MET A 2 53.90 89.52 5.09
C MET A 2 53.44 88.14 5.64
N SER A 3 52.89 87.21 4.84
CA SER A 3 53.35 86.55 3.60
C SER A 3 54.43 85.49 3.84
N ARG A 4 54.25 84.35 3.15
CA ARG A 4 55.13 83.18 2.91
C ARG A 4 54.86 82.00 3.86
N SER A 5 54.94 80.74 3.47
CA SER A 5 54.98 80.00 2.20
C SER A 5 55.04 78.51 2.57
N LEU A 6 54.36 77.63 1.83
CA LEU A 6 54.39 76.16 1.93
C LEU A 6 55.83 75.57 1.84
N PRO A 7 56.07 74.32 2.30
CA PRO A 7 55.97 73.18 1.37
C PRO A 7 55.46 71.85 1.96
N ARG A 8 55.10 70.99 1.00
CA ARG A 8 54.61 69.60 1.08
C ARG A 8 55.73 68.61 1.44
N CYS A 9 55.41 67.55 2.20
CA CYS A 9 56.03 66.22 2.11
C CYS A 9 55.10 65.22 2.84
N LEU A 10 54.30 64.43 2.13
CA LEU A 10 54.54 63.00 1.85
C LEU A 10 54.84 62.17 3.11
N TRP A 11 53.82 61.53 3.69
CA TRP A 11 53.93 60.10 3.99
C TRP A 11 52.57 59.41 4.16
N THR A 12 52.60 58.17 3.73
CA THR A 12 51.56 57.16 3.52
C THR A 12 51.00 56.59 4.82
N CYS A 13 49.69 56.32 4.89
CA CYS A 13 49.17 54.93 4.89
C CYS A 13 47.65 54.86 5.11
N ARG A 14 47.07 53.95 4.34
CA ARG A 14 45.70 53.44 4.27
C ARG A 14 44.99 53.26 5.63
N LEU A 15 43.71 53.66 5.72
CA LEU A 15 42.59 52.75 6.00
C LEU A 15 41.25 53.49 5.82
N ALA A 16 40.46 53.06 4.85
CA ALA A 16 39.08 53.50 4.69
C ALA A 16 38.18 52.67 5.63
N LEU A 17 37.55 53.33 6.60
CA LEU A 17 36.46 52.75 7.38
C LEU A 17 35.17 53.50 6.99
N LEU A 18 34.44 52.95 6.02
CA LEU A 18 33.06 53.31 5.77
C LEU A 18 32.20 52.45 6.70
N PHE A 19 31.62 53.09 7.70
CA PHE A 19 30.68 52.49 8.65
C PHE A 19 29.37 52.19 7.93
N SER A 20 29.14 50.91 7.66
CA SER A 20 27.89 50.38 7.10
C SER A 20 26.77 50.53 8.13
N LEU A 21 25.71 51.26 7.76
CA LEU A 21 24.42 51.18 8.46
C LEU A 21 23.88 49.75 8.31
N ALA A 22 23.83 49.00 9.40
CA ALA A 22 23.12 47.73 9.48
C ALA A 22 21.61 48.00 9.51
N VAL A 23 20.97 47.93 8.35
CA VAL A 23 19.54 47.69 8.25
C VAL A 23 19.35 46.20 8.46
N THR A 24 18.83 45.80 9.61
CA THR A 24 18.40 44.42 9.90
C THR A 24 17.14 44.14 9.09
N SER A 25 17.32 43.94 7.79
CA SER A 25 16.34 43.37 6.89
C SER A 25 16.45 41.86 7.02
N CYS A 26 15.45 41.22 7.63
CA CYS A 26 15.16 39.81 7.38
C CYS A 26 14.89 39.67 5.88
N SER A 27 15.92 39.35 5.11
CA SER A 27 15.78 39.05 3.70
C SER A 27 14.92 37.80 3.56
N SER A 28 13.67 38.02 3.17
CA SER A 28 12.84 37.09 2.44
C SER A 28 13.68 36.40 1.37
N ARG A 29 13.94 35.10 1.56
CA ARG A 29 14.29 34.22 0.46
C ARG A 29 12.98 33.89 -0.24
N GLU A 30 12.63 34.77 -1.18
CA GLU A 30 11.67 34.47 -2.23
C GLU A 30 12.14 33.22 -2.98
N GLY A 31 11.25 32.24 -3.13
CA GLY A 31 11.24 31.31 -4.25
C GLY A 31 12.39 30.31 -4.32
N GLU A 32 12.34 29.30 -3.47
CA GLU A 32 12.63 27.92 -3.88
C GLU A 32 11.65 27.06 -3.08
N GLY A 33 10.44 26.88 -3.62
CA GLY A 33 9.62 25.74 -3.22
C GLY A 33 10.44 24.47 -3.41
N ASP A 34 10.04 23.37 -2.74
CA ASP A 34 10.74 22.08 -2.76
C ASP A 34 11.40 21.85 -4.12
N GLN A 35 12.73 21.97 -4.15
CA GLN A 35 13.45 21.84 -5.40
C GLN A 35 13.12 20.46 -5.96
N PRO A 36 12.73 20.34 -7.24
CA PRO A 36 12.46 19.05 -7.82
C PRO A 36 13.71 18.19 -7.63
N PRO A 37 13.55 16.92 -7.25
CA PRO A 37 14.69 16.04 -7.05
C PRO A 37 15.56 16.04 -8.32
N PRO A 38 16.88 15.87 -8.18
CA PRO A 38 17.81 15.95 -9.30
C PRO A 38 17.32 15.08 -10.47
N ALA A 39 17.34 15.64 -11.69
CA ALA A 39 16.97 14.90 -12.89
C ALA A 39 17.80 13.60 -12.97
N GLY A 40 17.10 12.45 -12.92
CA GLY A 40 17.73 11.11 -12.88
C GLY A 40 17.63 10.37 -11.54
N SER A 41 17.03 10.96 -10.49
CA SER A 41 16.69 10.18 -9.30
C SER A 41 15.66 9.10 -9.64
N ASN A 42 15.92 7.84 -9.27
CA ASN A 42 14.95 6.76 -9.45
C ASN A 42 13.65 7.11 -8.71
N PRO A 43 12.51 7.32 -9.40
CA PRO A 43 11.25 7.67 -8.74
C PRO A 43 10.79 6.57 -7.78
N LEU A 44 11.29 5.34 -7.97
CA LEU A 44 10.98 4.18 -7.12
C LEU A 44 11.82 4.09 -5.84
N GLY A 45 12.77 5.02 -5.63
CA GLY A 45 13.71 4.97 -4.52
C GLY A 45 14.83 3.94 -4.69
N ALA A 46 15.62 3.74 -3.64
CA ALA A 46 16.78 2.83 -3.63
C ALA A 46 16.58 1.59 -2.74
N GLY A 47 15.40 1.43 -2.15
CA GLY A 47 15.07 0.27 -1.33
C GLY A 47 14.71 -0.96 -2.16
N SER A 48 14.44 -2.06 -1.48
CA SER A 48 14.00 -3.30 -2.10
C SER A 48 12.58 -3.17 -2.64
N ARG A 49 12.22 -4.05 -3.58
CA ARG A 49 10.82 -4.24 -3.99
C ARG A 49 10.18 -5.28 -3.10
N LEU A 50 8.87 -5.19 -2.88
CA LEU A 50 8.13 -6.12 -2.01
C LEU A 50 8.32 -7.57 -2.46
N ARG A 51 8.35 -7.82 -3.77
CA ARG A 51 8.63 -9.15 -4.35
C ARG A 51 9.97 -9.76 -3.92
N ASP A 52 10.98 -8.94 -3.65
CA ASP A 52 12.31 -9.39 -3.25
C ASP A 52 12.38 -9.66 -1.74
N LEU A 53 11.41 -9.14 -0.99
CA LEU A 53 11.33 -9.27 0.45
C LEU A 53 10.60 -10.54 0.88
N GLN A 54 9.67 -11.04 0.06
CA GLN A 54 8.83 -12.20 0.37
C GLN A 54 9.55 -13.53 0.24
N THR A 55 10.54 -13.73 1.10
CA THR A 55 11.31 -14.97 1.19
C THR A 55 11.46 -15.40 2.64
N PRO A 56 11.52 -16.72 2.91
CA PRO A 56 11.78 -17.22 4.26
C PRO A 56 13.07 -16.68 4.88
N ALA A 57 14.06 -16.32 4.05
CA ALA A 57 15.32 -15.77 4.51
C ALA A 57 15.19 -14.38 5.14
N ASN A 58 14.10 -13.67 4.89
CA ASN A 58 13.83 -12.34 5.44
C ASN A 58 12.93 -12.36 6.68
N ALA A 59 12.35 -13.51 7.04
CA ALA A 59 11.46 -13.61 8.19
C ALA A 59 12.18 -13.17 9.49
N GLY A 60 11.54 -12.26 10.23
CA GLY A 60 12.08 -11.66 11.46
C GLY A 60 13.17 -10.61 11.24
N LYS A 61 13.41 -10.17 10.00
CA LYS A 61 14.38 -9.11 9.70
C LYS A 61 13.69 -7.78 9.44
N ASP A 62 14.35 -6.71 9.87
CA ASP A 62 14.03 -5.36 9.42
C ASP A 62 14.34 -5.22 7.93
N VAL A 63 13.35 -4.78 7.17
CA VAL A 63 13.44 -4.56 5.72
C VAL A 63 13.08 -3.12 5.39
N PHE A 64 13.58 -2.66 4.24
CA PHE A 64 13.25 -1.35 3.69
C PHE A 64 12.78 -1.51 2.24
N ALA A 65 11.49 -1.25 2.03
CA ALA A 65 10.88 -1.27 0.71
C ALA A 65 10.57 0.15 0.25
N THR A 66 10.78 0.44 -1.03
CA THR A 66 10.45 1.77 -1.59
C THR A 66 9.44 1.67 -2.72
N ALA A 67 8.60 2.70 -2.81
CA ALA A 67 7.54 2.84 -3.78
C ALA A 67 6.57 1.65 -3.84
N ALA A 68 5.88 1.43 -2.71
CA ALA A 68 4.70 0.58 -2.61
C ALA A 68 3.42 1.43 -2.75
N THR A 69 2.50 1.02 -3.60
CA THR A 69 1.19 1.65 -3.79
C THR A 69 0.17 1.09 -2.81
N ILE A 70 -0.59 1.97 -2.16
CA ILE A 70 -1.74 1.62 -1.34
C ILE A 70 -2.85 1.04 -2.25
N LEU A 71 -3.34 -0.15 -1.90
CA LEU A 71 -4.42 -0.83 -2.62
C LEU A 71 -5.76 -0.63 -1.91
N ALA A 72 -5.77 -0.82 -0.59
CA ALA A 72 -6.92 -0.65 0.26
C ALA A 72 -6.49 -0.51 1.72
N VAL A 73 -7.39 0.05 2.52
CA VAL A 73 -7.35 -0.01 3.99
C VAL A 73 -8.49 -0.91 4.41
N ASP A 74 -8.24 -1.86 5.30
CA ASP A 74 -9.29 -2.67 5.91
C ASP A 74 -10.19 -1.76 6.76
N LEU A 75 -11.42 -1.58 6.29
CA LEU A 75 -12.42 -0.78 6.97
C LEU A 75 -13.45 -1.64 7.70
N PHE A 76 -13.38 -2.96 7.63
CA PHE A 76 -14.36 -3.84 8.23
C PHE A 76 -14.14 -3.95 9.75
N ASP A 77 -15.15 -3.54 10.50
CA ASP A 77 -15.11 -3.54 11.96
C ASP A 77 -15.75 -4.82 12.51
N GLU A 78 -14.98 -5.91 12.51
CA GLU A 78 -15.47 -7.23 12.94
C GLU A 78 -15.94 -7.26 14.40
N THR A 79 -15.35 -6.44 15.27
CA THR A 79 -15.66 -6.37 16.69
C THR A 79 -16.74 -5.34 17.02
N GLY A 80 -17.09 -4.46 16.08
CA GLY A 80 -18.00 -3.34 16.30
C GLY A 80 -17.50 -2.29 17.29
N ASP A 81 -16.23 -2.35 17.68
CA ASP A 81 -15.58 -1.43 18.63
C ASP A 81 -14.47 -0.59 17.97
N GLY A 82 -14.31 -0.69 16.65
CA GLY A 82 -13.35 0.03 15.83
C GLY A 82 -11.93 -0.53 15.85
N LYS A 83 -11.63 -1.57 16.64
CA LYS A 83 -10.25 -2.07 16.82
C LYS A 83 -9.77 -3.03 15.74
N SER A 84 -10.68 -3.67 15.02
CA SER A 84 -10.34 -4.63 13.96
C SER A 84 -10.10 -4.00 12.59
N ARG A 85 -9.96 -2.66 12.53
CA ARG A 85 -9.73 -1.90 11.30
C ARG A 85 -8.25 -1.52 11.18
N GLY A 86 -7.82 -1.24 9.95
CA GLY A 86 -6.56 -0.51 9.73
C GLY A 86 -5.40 -1.36 9.21
N THR A 87 -5.58 -2.64 8.92
CA THR A 87 -4.63 -3.37 8.06
C THR A 87 -4.59 -2.68 6.70
N ILE A 88 -3.39 -2.30 6.24
CA ILE A 88 -3.22 -1.63 4.95
C ILE A 88 -2.65 -2.65 3.97
N TYR A 89 -3.23 -2.74 2.78
CA TYR A 89 -2.69 -3.58 1.72
C TYR A 89 -1.95 -2.73 0.72
N VAL A 90 -0.76 -3.19 0.34
CA VAL A 90 0.13 -2.46 -0.57
C VAL A 90 0.73 -3.38 -1.61
N GLN A 91 1.13 -2.83 -2.75
CA GLN A 91 1.78 -3.57 -3.82
C GLN A 91 2.88 -2.73 -4.48
N ASP A 92 3.93 -3.36 -5.01
CA ASP A 92 4.99 -2.66 -5.73
C ASP A 92 4.40 -1.72 -6.80
N PHE A 93 4.78 -0.44 -6.77
CA PHE A 93 4.24 0.56 -7.70
C PHE A 93 4.49 0.16 -9.16
N GLY A 94 3.42 0.17 -9.96
CA GLY A 94 3.45 -0.21 -11.39
C GLY A 94 3.71 -1.69 -11.66
N SER A 95 3.78 -2.54 -10.63
CA SER A 95 4.01 -3.98 -10.79
C SER A 95 2.69 -4.75 -10.84
N GLN A 96 2.65 -5.81 -11.66
CA GLN A 96 1.65 -6.87 -11.60
C GLN A 96 2.29 -8.26 -11.51
N GLU A 97 3.58 -8.31 -11.20
CA GLU A 97 4.34 -9.55 -11.08
C GLU A 97 3.99 -10.29 -9.79
N PRO A 98 4.07 -11.63 -9.75
CA PRO A 98 3.81 -12.40 -8.53
C PRO A 98 4.65 -11.91 -7.34
N LEU A 99 4.11 -12.10 -6.12
CA LEU A 99 4.71 -11.73 -4.83
C LEU A 99 4.91 -10.21 -4.63
N SER A 100 4.30 -9.37 -5.49
CA SER A 100 4.47 -7.92 -5.39
C SER A 100 3.60 -7.26 -4.32
N GLY A 101 2.69 -7.98 -3.65
CA GLY A 101 1.71 -7.43 -2.71
C GLY A 101 1.89 -7.94 -1.29
N ILE A 102 1.70 -7.09 -0.29
CA ILE A 102 1.85 -7.45 1.14
C ILE A 102 0.83 -6.70 2.00
N SER A 103 0.57 -7.19 3.21
CA SER A 103 -0.20 -6.47 4.23
C SER A 103 0.72 -5.72 5.22
N LEU A 104 0.22 -4.62 5.77
CA LEU A 104 0.86 -3.84 6.82
C LEU A 104 0.01 -3.95 8.09
N PHE A 105 0.57 -4.57 9.12
CA PHE A 105 -0.10 -4.75 10.41
C PHE A 105 0.35 -3.66 11.38
N ASP A 106 -0.59 -2.92 11.97
CA ASP A 106 -0.33 -1.87 12.97
C ASP A 106 0.65 -0.78 12.48
N ALA A 107 0.46 -0.33 11.23
CA ALA A 107 1.34 0.63 10.57
C ALA A 107 1.28 2.03 11.19
N THR A 108 2.46 2.68 11.32
CA THR A 108 2.57 4.09 11.67
C THR A 108 2.73 4.92 10.41
N LEU A 109 1.86 5.91 10.20
CA LEU A 109 1.93 6.82 9.05
C LEU A 109 2.76 8.07 9.39
N VAL A 110 3.58 8.53 8.44
CA VAL A 110 4.37 9.76 8.54
C VAL A 110 4.03 10.70 7.38
N PRO A 111 3.54 11.93 7.67
CA PRO A 111 3.22 12.47 9.00
C PRO A 111 2.04 11.75 9.68
N ALA A 112 1.92 11.83 11.00
CA ALA A 112 0.86 11.13 11.76
C ALA A 112 -0.57 11.57 11.39
N SER A 113 -0.72 12.75 10.79
CA SER A 113 -1.98 13.26 10.25
C SER A 113 -2.33 12.70 8.86
N LEU A 114 -1.43 11.96 8.23
CA LEU A 114 -1.66 11.38 6.90
C LEU A 114 -2.90 10.47 6.93
N ARG A 115 -3.66 10.54 5.84
CA ARG A 115 -4.73 9.60 5.53
C ARG A 115 -4.41 9.03 4.17
N VAL A 116 -4.12 7.74 4.12
CA VAL A 116 -3.78 7.06 2.88
C VAL A 116 -5.04 6.66 2.13
N ALA A 117 -4.97 6.72 0.81
CA ALA A 117 -6.01 6.30 -0.12
C ALA A 117 -5.42 5.38 -1.21
N PRO A 118 -6.24 4.56 -1.88
CA PRO A 118 -5.77 3.77 -3.01
C PRO A 118 -5.11 4.64 -4.09
N GLY A 119 -3.90 4.26 -4.52
CA GLY A 119 -3.09 5.03 -5.46
C GLY A 119 -1.96 5.85 -4.82
N ASP A 120 -2.03 6.13 -3.52
CA ASP A 120 -0.91 6.74 -2.79
C ASP A 120 0.31 5.82 -2.83
N VAL A 121 1.49 6.40 -2.94
CA VAL A 121 2.75 5.67 -2.96
C VAL A 121 3.56 6.02 -1.72
N VAL A 122 4.04 4.97 -1.05
CA VAL A 122 4.72 5.05 0.24
C VAL A 122 6.03 4.27 0.22
N ASP A 123 6.93 4.67 1.11
CA ASP A 123 8.07 3.86 1.51
C ASP A 123 7.81 3.20 2.87
N LEU A 124 8.38 2.02 3.05
CA LEU A 124 8.06 1.15 4.17
C LEU A 124 9.35 0.69 4.86
N ARG A 125 9.36 0.82 6.19
CA ARG A 125 10.41 0.25 7.03
C ARG A 125 9.80 -0.48 8.20
N GLY A 126 10.11 -1.76 8.36
CA GLY A 126 9.62 -2.57 9.48
C GLY A 126 10.09 -4.00 9.38
N GLU A 127 9.67 -4.83 10.33
CA GLU A 127 10.00 -6.24 10.37
C GLU A 127 9.14 -7.00 9.35
N TYR A 128 9.76 -7.80 8.48
CA TYR A 128 9.05 -8.76 7.63
C TYR A 128 8.72 -10.01 8.45
N ALA A 129 7.44 -10.37 8.52
CA ALA A 129 6.96 -11.54 9.23
C ALA A 129 6.16 -12.46 8.31
N GLU A 130 6.32 -13.77 8.53
CA GLU A 130 5.41 -14.80 8.03
C GLU A 130 4.75 -15.46 9.23
N VAL A 131 3.45 -15.23 9.41
CA VAL A 131 2.71 -15.87 10.49
C VAL A 131 2.52 -17.35 10.15
N THR A 132 3.14 -18.22 10.94
CA THR A 132 3.12 -19.68 10.73
C THR A 132 2.21 -20.43 11.71
N GLN A 133 1.69 -19.73 12.73
CA GLN A 133 0.80 -20.32 13.74
C GLN A 133 -0.12 -19.27 14.39
N LEU A 134 -1.37 -19.66 14.67
CA LEU A 134 -2.28 -18.94 15.57
C LEU A 134 -2.90 -19.96 16.54
N GLY A 135 -2.64 -19.79 17.84
CA GLY A 135 -3.02 -20.78 18.84
C GLY A 135 -2.39 -22.15 18.55
N THR A 136 -3.21 -23.19 18.41
CA THR A 136 -2.78 -24.55 18.02
C THR A 136 -2.80 -24.79 16.51
N PHE A 137 -3.37 -23.87 15.72
CA PHE A 137 -3.50 -24.02 14.28
C PHE A 137 -2.19 -23.63 13.59
N LYS A 138 -1.68 -24.52 12.73
CA LYS A 138 -0.47 -24.28 11.93
C LYS A 138 -0.88 -23.90 10.52
N PHE A 139 -0.33 -22.79 10.05
CA PHE A 139 -0.53 -22.34 8.68
C PHE A 139 0.57 -22.88 7.77
N PRO A 140 0.28 -23.07 6.47
CA PRO A 140 1.33 -23.32 5.50
C PRO A 140 2.30 -22.14 5.42
N GLN A 141 3.55 -22.40 5.05
CA GLN A 141 4.56 -21.35 4.91
C GLN A 141 4.16 -20.33 3.82
N GLY A 142 4.40 -19.04 4.08
CA GLY A 142 3.96 -17.95 3.20
C GLY A 142 2.46 -17.65 3.27
N PHE A 143 1.77 -18.09 4.32
CA PHE A 143 0.34 -17.86 4.57
C PHE A 143 -0.05 -16.37 4.66
N LEU A 144 0.79 -15.58 5.33
CA LEU A 144 0.52 -14.17 5.59
C LEU A 144 1.84 -13.40 5.54
N PRO A 145 2.32 -13.03 4.33
CA PRO A 145 3.42 -12.09 4.23
C PRO A 145 2.90 -10.74 4.74
N GLN A 146 3.57 -10.21 5.76
CA GLN A 146 3.22 -8.92 6.34
C GLN A 146 4.47 -8.14 6.78
N LEU A 147 4.36 -6.81 6.79
CA LEU A 147 5.23 -5.97 7.60
C LEU A 147 4.55 -5.67 8.93
N VAL A 148 5.24 -5.93 10.03
CA VAL A 148 4.73 -5.70 11.39
C VAL A 148 5.20 -4.34 11.90
N LYS A 149 4.24 -3.54 12.36
CA LYS A 149 4.45 -2.17 12.87
C LYS A 149 5.34 -1.30 11.98
N PRO A 150 5.15 -1.31 10.64
CA PRO A 150 6.04 -0.56 9.77
C PRO A 150 5.83 0.94 9.93
N ILE A 151 6.93 1.69 9.80
CA ILE A 151 6.90 3.12 9.52
C ILE A 151 6.62 3.29 8.02
N THR A 152 5.54 3.98 7.71
CA THR A 152 5.05 4.24 6.36
C THR A 152 5.20 5.72 6.05
N VAL A 153 6.08 6.05 5.12
CA VAL A 153 6.38 7.44 4.74
C VAL A 153 5.76 7.73 3.38
N PHE A 154 4.93 8.77 3.31
CA PHE A 154 4.34 9.21 2.05
C PHE A 154 5.41 9.66 1.06
N ARG A 155 5.25 9.29 -0.21
CA ARG A 155 6.17 9.66 -1.29
C ARG A 155 5.49 10.55 -2.33
N PHE A 156 4.45 10.06 -2.98
CA PHE A 156 3.67 10.81 -3.98
C PHE A 156 2.30 10.16 -4.21
N GLU A 157 1.38 10.87 -4.84
CA GLU A 157 0.08 10.34 -5.30
C GLU A 157 0.19 9.85 -6.74
N ALA A 158 -0.51 8.76 -7.06
CA ALA A 158 -0.60 8.25 -8.42
C ALA A 158 -2.00 7.70 -8.73
N ALA A 159 -2.21 7.26 -9.97
CA ALA A 159 -3.41 6.52 -10.32
C ALA A 159 -3.49 5.21 -9.51
N PRO A 160 -4.70 4.75 -9.16
CA PRO A 160 -4.89 3.45 -8.52
C PRO A 160 -4.21 2.32 -9.31
N ALA A 161 -3.69 1.32 -8.58
CA ALA A 161 -3.04 0.17 -9.20
C ALA A 161 -3.97 -0.56 -10.17
N VAL A 162 -3.42 -1.00 -11.30
CA VAL A 162 -4.15 -1.80 -12.30
C VAL A 162 -4.22 -3.25 -11.80
N PRO A 163 -5.42 -3.86 -11.68
CA PRO A 163 -5.54 -5.26 -11.24
C PRO A 163 -4.83 -6.24 -12.18
N ARG A 164 -4.18 -7.26 -11.61
CA ARG A 164 -3.65 -8.38 -12.38
C ARG A 164 -4.77 -9.36 -12.72
N GLU A 165 -5.00 -9.62 -14.01
CA GLU A 165 -5.90 -10.70 -14.40
C GLU A 165 -5.28 -12.07 -14.08
N ILE A 166 -6.04 -12.92 -13.39
CA ILE A 166 -5.63 -14.28 -13.01
C ILE A 166 -6.72 -15.29 -13.37
N ASP A 167 -6.35 -16.57 -13.45
CA ASP A 167 -7.34 -17.65 -13.48
C ASP A 167 -7.91 -17.87 -12.07
N LEU A 168 -9.21 -18.14 -11.98
CA LEU A 168 -9.84 -18.53 -10.72
C LEU A 168 -9.23 -19.83 -10.18
N ALA A 169 -8.79 -20.72 -11.07
CA ALA A 169 -8.15 -21.99 -10.71
C ALA A 169 -6.83 -21.79 -9.94
N ASP A 170 -6.13 -20.67 -10.11
CA ASP A 170 -4.93 -20.36 -9.30
C ASP A 170 -5.29 -20.30 -7.81
N LEU A 171 -6.52 -19.95 -7.46
CA LEU A 171 -6.98 -19.82 -6.08
C LEU A 171 -7.56 -21.11 -5.48
N GLU A 172 -7.69 -22.18 -6.26
CA GLU A 172 -8.14 -23.49 -5.78
C GLU A 172 -7.00 -24.27 -5.08
N ASP A 173 -5.74 -23.93 -5.37
CA ASP A 173 -4.55 -24.50 -4.75
C ASP A 173 -3.70 -23.40 -4.08
N PHE A 174 -3.50 -23.54 -2.76
CA PHE A 174 -2.67 -22.60 -1.99
C PHE A 174 -1.26 -22.42 -2.56
N ASN A 175 -0.59 -23.49 -2.99
CA ASN A 175 0.80 -23.39 -3.46
C ASN A 175 0.90 -22.63 -4.79
N VAL A 176 -0.16 -22.66 -5.59
CA VAL A 176 -0.26 -21.91 -6.85
C VAL A 176 -0.67 -20.46 -6.58
N GLY A 177 -1.69 -20.26 -5.76
CA GLY A 177 -2.31 -18.96 -5.54
C GLY A 177 -1.63 -18.08 -4.50
N ARG A 178 -0.80 -18.63 -3.60
CA ARG A 178 -0.11 -17.83 -2.55
C ARG A 178 0.71 -16.67 -3.09
N LYS A 179 1.19 -16.78 -4.33
CA LYS A 179 1.94 -15.74 -5.03
C LYS A 179 1.11 -14.46 -5.29
N TRP A 180 -0.21 -14.55 -5.16
CA TRP A 180 -1.15 -13.45 -5.34
C TRP A 180 -1.60 -12.81 -4.02
N ILE A 181 -1.29 -13.40 -2.86
CA ILE A 181 -1.70 -12.87 -1.55
C ILE A 181 -1.22 -11.42 -1.41
N GLY A 182 -2.13 -10.54 -0.95
CA GLY A 182 -1.89 -9.11 -0.81
C GLY A 182 -1.88 -8.32 -2.11
N MET A 183 -2.06 -8.95 -3.28
CA MET A 183 -2.11 -8.28 -4.57
C MET A 183 -3.53 -7.95 -5.00
N LEU A 184 -3.67 -6.87 -5.78
CA LEU A 184 -4.92 -6.51 -6.46
C LEU A 184 -5.06 -7.35 -7.74
N VAL A 185 -6.08 -8.20 -7.77
CA VAL A 185 -6.34 -9.12 -8.89
C VAL A 185 -7.73 -8.92 -9.46
N SER A 186 -7.93 -9.42 -10.68
CA SER A 186 -9.24 -9.54 -11.31
C SER A 186 -9.43 -10.95 -11.85
N VAL A 187 -10.60 -11.54 -11.61
CA VAL A 187 -11.06 -12.77 -12.26
C VAL A 187 -12.25 -12.45 -13.16
N ARG A 188 -12.35 -13.14 -14.30
CA ARG A 188 -13.45 -12.95 -15.27
C ARG A 188 -14.35 -14.16 -15.39
N ASP A 189 -15.60 -13.89 -15.80
CA ASP A 189 -16.60 -14.90 -16.15
C ASP A 189 -16.76 -15.96 -15.06
N VAL A 190 -17.23 -15.52 -13.90
CA VAL A 190 -17.43 -16.40 -12.74
C VAL A 190 -18.85 -16.29 -12.20
N PHE A 191 -19.26 -17.30 -11.46
CA PHE A 191 -20.56 -17.40 -10.84
C PHE A 191 -20.44 -17.45 -9.33
N ALA A 192 -21.39 -16.82 -8.65
CA ALA A 192 -21.69 -17.13 -7.26
C ALA A 192 -22.25 -18.57 -7.19
N ALA A 193 -21.46 -19.47 -6.64
CA ALA A 193 -21.68 -20.91 -6.58
C ALA A 193 -22.46 -21.37 -5.34
N SER A 194 -22.63 -20.50 -4.35
CA SER A 194 -23.32 -20.80 -3.10
C SER A 194 -24.30 -19.68 -2.74
N ALA A 195 -25.18 -19.99 -1.78
CA ALA A 195 -25.81 -18.94 -0.99
C ALA A 195 -24.73 -18.15 -0.23
N VAL A 196 -25.07 -16.91 0.13
CA VAL A 196 -24.24 -16.10 1.03
C VAL A 196 -24.21 -16.79 2.39
N ILE A 197 -23.01 -17.03 2.90
CA ILE A 197 -22.78 -17.51 4.26
C ILE A 197 -22.53 -16.26 5.10
N ASP A 198 -23.51 -15.92 5.94
CA ASP A 198 -23.42 -14.81 6.89
C ASP A 198 -22.99 -15.34 8.26
N GLU A 199 -21.87 -14.83 8.77
CA GLU A 199 -21.39 -15.13 10.11
C GLU A 199 -21.96 -14.15 11.14
N PRO A 200 -22.08 -14.54 12.43
CA PRO A 200 -22.52 -13.64 13.49
C PRO A 200 -21.65 -12.36 13.63
N SER A 201 -20.40 -12.41 13.17
CA SER A 201 -19.45 -11.28 13.11
C SER A 201 -19.79 -10.25 12.02
N GLY A 202 -20.81 -10.52 11.19
CA GLY A 202 -21.13 -9.74 10.00
C GLY A 202 -20.21 -10.04 8.81
N ARG A 203 -19.26 -10.97 8.95
CA ARG A 203 -18.49 -11.49 7.82
C ARG A 203 -19.45 -12.25 6.89
N ALA A 204 -19.30 -12.01 5.59
CA ALA A 204 -20.10 -12.64 4.56
C ALA A 204 -19.17 -13.26 3.52
N SER A 205 -19.42 -14.51 3.16
CA SER A 205 -18.66 -15.20 2.11
C SER A 205 -19.56 -15.87 1.09
N VAL A 206 -19.07 -15.93 -0.15
CA VAL A 206 -19.74 -16.61 -1.27
C VAL A 206 -18.72 -17.40 -2.07
N THR A 207 -18.99 -18.68 -2.28
CA THR A 207 -18.16 -19.53 -3.13
C THR A 207 -18.20 -19.07 -4.58
N LEU A 208 -17.06 -19.10 -5.26
CA LEU A 208 -16.94 -18.82 -6.68
C LEU A 208 -16.73 -20.11 -7.48
N ALA A 209 -17.24 -20.12 -8.71
CA ALA A 209 -16.94 -21.15 -9.69
C ALA A 209 -16.97 -20.60 -11.13
N LYS A 210 -16.22 -21.24 -12.04
CA LYS A 210 -16.27 -20.95 -13.49
C LYS A 210 -17.54 -21.47 -14.17
N LYS A 211 -18.29 -22.35 -13.50
CA LYS A 211 -19.58 -22.90 -13.97
C LYS A 211 -20.53 -23.00 -12.79
N LEU A 212 -21.83 -22.79 -13.02
CA LEU A 212 -22.87 -23.01 -12.01
C LEU A 212 -22.73 -24.42 -11.43
N PRO A 213 -22.49 -24.58 -10.11
CA PRO A 213 -22.25 -25.90 -9.56
C PRO A 213 -23.55 -26.66 -9.31
N GLY A 214 -23.56 -27.93 -9.69
CA GLY A 214 -24.37 -28.98 -9.09
C GLY A 214 -23.57 -29.86 -8.12
N ALA A 215 -22.38 -29.42 -7.70
CA ALA A 215 -21.45 -30.20 -6.88
C ALA A 215 -20.94 -29.40 -5.67
N VAL A 216 -20.78 -30.10 -4.54
CA VAL A 216 -20.13 -29.60 -3.33
C VAL A 216 -18.63 -29.48 -3.61
N LEU A 217 -18.10 -28.26 -3.58
CA LEU A 217 -16.68 -28.00 -3.80
C LEU A 217 -15.99 -27.82 -2.44
N THR A 218 -14.99 -28.65 -2.15
CA THR A 218 -14.31 -28.71 -0.84
C THR A 218 -13.21 -27.67 -0.67
N THR A 219 -12.74 -27.05 -1.76
CA THR A 219 -11.64 -26.06 -1.79
C THR A 219 -11.87 -25.01 -2.87
N SER A 220 -13.05 -24.39 -2.87
CA SER A 220 -13.34 -23.33 -3.83
C SER A 220 -12.97 -21.96 -3.30
N PRO A 221 -12.37 -21.09 -4.12
CA PRO A 221 -12.15 -19.71 -3.76
C PRO A 221 -13.47 -19.02 -3.44
N THR A 222 -13.43 -18.07 -2.52
CA THR A 222 -14.62 -17.30 -2.13
C THR A 222 -14.41 -15.81 -2.34
N ILE A 223 -15.51 -15.08 -2.51
CA ILE A 223 -15.53 -13.64 -2.24
C ILE A 223 -15.81 -13.45 -0.76
N THR A 224 -15.11 -12.54 -0.10
CA THR A 224 -15.39 -12.14 1.29
C THR A 224 -15.58 -10.63 1.39
N ASN A 225 -16.35 -10.18 2.39
CA ASN A 225 -16.53 -8.75 2.69
C ASN A 225 -15.39 -8.19 3.57
N GLU A 226 -14.17 -8.70 3.37
CA GLU A 226 -13.11 -8.49 4.35
C GLU A 226 -12.65 -7.05 4.48
N LEU A 227 -12.64 -6.30 3.37
CA LEU A 227 -12.16 -4.91 3.33
C LEU A 227 -13.29 -3.90 3.47
N SER A 228 -14.51 -4.29 3.08
CA SER A 228 -15.66 -3.40 3.05
C SER A 228 -16.96 -4.21 3.16
N PRO A 229 -18.00 -3.66 3.83
CA PRO A 229 -19.30 -4.31 3.85
C PRO A 229 -19.84 -4.54 2.44
N LEU A 230 -20.20 -5.79 2.12
CA LEU A 230 -20.94 -6.09 0.90
C LEU A 230 -22.40 -5.65 1.09
N PRO A 231 -22.96 -4.80 0.22
CA PRO A 231 -24.36 -4.42 0.32
C PRO A 231 -25.26 -5.67 0.27
N LYS A 232 -26.34 -5.67 1.06
CA LYS A 232 -27.32 -6.76 1.01
C LYS A 232 -27.83 -6.94 -0.42
N GLY A 233 -27.74 -8.15 -0.97
CA GLY A 233 -28.13 -8.45 -2.35
C GLY A 233 -27.06 -8.14 -3.41
N ALA A 234 -25.89 -7.61 -3.02
CA ALA A 234 -24.74 -7.42 -3.92
C ALA A 234 -24.20 -8.74 -4.48
N VAL A 235 -24.49 -9.86 -3.83
CA VAL A 235 -24.26 -11.21 -4.35
C VAL A 235 -25.49 -12.06 -4.07
N SER A 236 -25.97 -12.78 -5.09
CA SER A 236 -27.04 -13.76 -4.98
C SER A 236 -26.55 -15.08 -5.56
N ASN A 237 -27.01 -16.21 -5.01
CA ASN A 237 -26.66 -17.52 -5.56
C ASN A 237 -27.00 -17.59 -7.06
N GLY A 238 -26.08 -18.13 -7.85
CA GLY A 238 -26.18 -18.21 -9.31
C GLY A 238 -25.92 -16.91 -10.07
N ALA A 239 -25.65 -15.78 -9.38
CA ALA A 239 -25.30 -14.54 -10.05
C ALA A 239 -24.03 -14.72 -10.90
N ARG A 240 -24.08 -14.24 -12.15
CA ARG A 240 -22.91 -14.15 -13.03
C ARG A 240 -22.24 -12.79 -12.84
N PHE A 241 -20.91 -12.82 -12.79
CA PHE A 241 -20.06 -11.65 -12.83
C PHE A 241 -19.19 -11.71 -14.08
N ASP A 242 -19.15 -10.59 -14.81
CA ASP A 242 -18.23 -10.40 -15.93
C ASP A 242 -16.80 -10.29 -15.41
N SER A 243 -16.62 -9.56 -14.29
CA SER A 243 -15.37 -9.52 -13.56
C SER A 243 -15.59 -9.24 -12.08
N ILE A 244 -14.74 -9.84 -11.25
CA ILE A 244 -14.58 -9.49 -9.84
C ILE A 244 -13.15 -9.05 -9.62
N THR A 245 -12.98 -7.84 -9.09
CA THR A 245 -11.69 -7.30 -8.66
C THR A 245 -11.59 -7.36 -7.12
N GLY A 246 -10.39 -7.53 -6.60
CA GLY A 246 -10.19 -7.48 -5.15
C GLY A 246 -8.77 -7.84 -4.75
N ILE A 247 -8.52 -7.80 -3.45
CA ILE A 247 -7.25 -8.20 -2.88
C ILE A 247 -7.32 -9.68 -2.51
N VAL A 248 -6.31 -10.45 -2.88
CA VAL A 248 -6.26 -11.85 -2.45
C VAL A 248 -5.85 -11.93 -0.99
N THR A 249 -6.69 -12.56 -0.17
CA THR A 249 -6.41 -12.87 1.24
C THR A 249 -6.50 -14.38 1.45
N PHE A 250 -6.06 -14.85 2.62
CA PHE A 250 -6.16 -16.27 2.95
C PHE A 250 -6.50 -16.44 4.43
N PHE A 251 -7.58 -17.18 4.71
CA PHE A 251 -7.89 -17.70 6.04
C PHE A 251 -8.48 -19.10 5.90
N SER A 252 -7.60 -20.11 5.90
CA SER A 252 -7.91 -21.52 5.61
C SER A 252 -8.28 -21.85 4.14
N SER A 253 -8.62 -20.87 3.32
CA SER A 253 -8.71 -20.94 1.85
C SER A 253 -8.38 -19.58 1.23
N LEU A 254 -8.11 -19.53 -0.08
CA LEU A 254 -7.84 -18.27 -0.77
C LEU A 254 -9.15 -17.54 -1.08
N HIS A 255 -9.16 -16.25 -0.81
CA HIS A 255 -10.31 -15.37 -0.98
C HIS A 255 -9.98 -14.22 -1.91
N ILE A 256 -11.00 -13.65 -2.55
CA ILE A 256 -10.92 -12.33 -3.17
C ILE A 256 -11.76 -11.39 -2.32
N ALA A 257 -11.13 -10.38 -1.72
CA ALA A 257 -11.79 -9.35 -0.93
C ALA A 257 -11.99 -8.08 -1.79
N PRO A 258 -13.22 -7.79 -2.26
CA PRO A 258 -13.49 -6.57 -3.03
C PRO A 258 -13.34 -5.34 -2.14
N ARG A 259 -12.80 -4.26 -2.70
CA ARG A 259 -12.58 -3.00 -1.96
C ARG A 259 -13.87 -2.23 -1.76
N ASN A 260 -14.83 -2.42 -2.67
CA ASN A 260 -16.17 -1.85 -2.63
C ASN A 260 -17.07 -2.57 -3.66
N ALA A 261 -18.35 -2.18 -3.73
CA ALA A 261 -19.31 -2.78 -4.65
C ALA A 261 -18.99 -2.59 -6.16
N ALA A 262 -18.23 -1.57 -6.54
CA ALA A 262 -17.86 -1.34 -7.94
C ALA A 262 -16.84 -2.38 -8.46
N ASP A 263 -16.16 -3.09 -7.57
CA ASP A 263 -15.30 -4.20 -7.94
C ASP A 263 -16.10 -5.47 -8.35
N LEU A 264 -17.44 -5.47 -8.20
CA LEU A 264 -18.34 -6.55 -8.61
C LEU A 264 -19.09 -6.17 -9.91
N VAL A 265 -18.52 -6.51 -11.06
CA VAL A 265 -19.10 -6.17 -12.38
C VAL A 265 -19.98 -7.32 -12.87
N ARG A 266 -21.25 -7.02 -13.17
CA ARG A 266 -22.22 -7.98 -13.73
C ARG A 266 -22.51 -7.65 -15.19
N GLY A 267 -22.54 -8.68 -16.03
CA GLY A 267 -23.03 -8.55 -17.39
C GLY A 267 -24.53 -8.33 -17.43
N GLY A 268 -24.95 -7.43 -18.32
CA GLY A 268 -26.36 -7.19 -18.63
C GLY A 268 -27.01 -8.34 -19.39
#